data_AF-A0A9E4FDA7-F1
#
_entry.id   AF-A0A9E4FDA7-F1
#
_cell.length_a   1.000
_cell.length_b   1.000
_cell.length_c   1.000
_cell.angle_alpha   90.00
_cell.angle_beta   90.00
_cell.angle_gamma   90.00
#
_symmetry.space_group_name_H-M   'P 1'
#
loop_
_entity.id
_entity.type
_entity.pdbx_description
1 polymer ?
#
loop_
_entity_poly.entity_id
_entity_poly.type
_entity_poly.pdbx_seq_one_letter_code
_entity_poly.pdbx_strand_id
1 'polypeptide(L)'
;MTRAEDPRPGRHLLLDARIVEGTQNAALTLGTVEKHTRNPLFGEDKPWEKRFDNLYANITYDDEEETYKCWYSPFIVDHSSKGMTLRQRRETKYQAPRNREMALCYATSKDGLDWVKPELGLVDCEGSKANNILWRGSEALRGGPHGTGVLKDLRDPDPNRRYKALLKSRILSVAFSPDGIHWGPAIACPEADSAGDTHNNAFWAPTLGRHVGITRQWGKPFRRQVAWTSSADFVNWEKTQVVLEGLDLNHQTYAMPVFFHGGVYIGLVTIHDQDTDRVWGELAWSPDTKEWHRVRPGTPLIPNSGDEGDYDWGCVYPSAYPVFLEDEIRLYYGLHTSWRNGFLCMATLRPDGFAGYRPSNTKKPALVTTTPAYYPQTPLRVSADVADGGRLVVRVLGSEQQEVLAESEPLTTTVTDAVVRWRDDTALDAVTAESVRLQFEFHDATVYSFSLGSA
;
A
#
# COMPACT_ATOMS: atom_id res chain seq x y z
N MET A 1 4.86 -15.44 -13.77
CA MET A 1 5.98 -15.09 -12.88
C MET A 1 5.38 -14.47 -11.64
N THR A 2 5.57 -15.05 -10.46
CA THR A 2 4.94 -14.60 -9.21
C THR A 2 5.70 -13.40 -8.65
N ARG A 3 5.08 -12.21 -8.56
CA ARG A 3 5.66 -10.99 -7.95
C ARG A 3 5.72 -11.08 -6.41
N ALA A 4 6.44 -12.09 -5.95
CA ALA A 4 7.10 -12.15 -4.66
C ALA A 4 8.57 -11.71 -4.75
N GLU A 5 9.08 -11.56 -5.97
CA GLU A 5 10.33 -10.89 -6.31
C GLU A 5 10.02 -9.42 -6.62
N ASP A 6 10.98 -8.53 -6.34
CA ASP A 6 10.88 -7.11 -6.69
C ASP A 6 10.42 -7.00 -8.15
N PRO A 7 9.28 -6.34 -8.48
CA PRO A 7 8.80 -6.25 -9.85
C PRO A 7 9.83 -5.59 -10.79
N ARG A 8 10.86 -4.92 -10.24
CA ARG A 8 12.00 -4.38 -10.96
C ARG A 8 13.29 -4.56 -10.13
N PRO A 9 13.97 -5.73 -10.18
CA PRO A 9 15.23 -5.92 -9.47
C PRO A 9 16.27 -4.88 -9.92
N GLY A 10 17.04 -4.32 -8.97
CA GLY A 10 18.02 -3.25 -9.26
C GLY A 10 17.40 -1.85 -9.41
N ARG A 11 16.10 -1.69 -9.13
CA ARG A 11 15.45 -0.39 -9.00
C ARG A 11 15.80 0.26 -7.66
N HIS A 12 16.15 1.54 -7.70
CA HIS A 12 16.48 2.35 -6.55
C HIS A 12 15.51 3.53 -6.44
N LEU A 13 14.67 3.55 -5.40
CA LEU A 13 13.76 4.66 -5.15
C LEU A 13 14.47 5.74 -4.35
N LEU A 14 14.47 6.99 -4.83
CA LEU A 14 15.12 8.10 -4.14
C LEU A 14 14.46 8.50 -2.81
N LEU A 15 13.28 7.94 -2.50
CA LEU A 15 12.71 8.03 -1.16
C LEU A 15 13.53 7.29 -0.09
N ASP A 16 14.33 6.29 -0.49
CA ASP A 16 15.27 5.60 0.37
C ASP A 16 16.48 6.49 0.67
N ALA A 17 16.57 7.01 1.89
CA ALA A 17 17.64 7.91 2.26
C ALA A 17 19.03 7.22 2.27
N ARG A 18 19.11 5.89 2.32
CA ARG A 18 20.39 5.15 2.35
C ARG A 18 21.15 5.25 1.03
N ILE A 19 20.45 5.51 -0.07
CA ILE A 19 21.05 5.67 -1.40
C ILE A 19 21.34 7.14 -1.74
N VAL A 20 21.06 8.08 -0.84
CA VAL A 20 21.24 9.53 -1.06
C VAL A 20 22.35 10.04 -0.12
N GLU A 21 23.49 10.44 -0.69
CA GLU A 21 24.61 11.02 0.06
C GLU A 21 24.35 12.47 0.44
N GLY A 22 23.75 13.24 -0.47
CA GLY A 22 23.54 14.67 -0.26
C GLY A 22 22.56 15.30 -1.22
N THR A 23 21.99 16.42 -0.79
CA THR A 23 21.04 17.21 -1.59
C THR A 23 21.39 18.68 -1.52
N GLN A 24 21.13 19.42 -2.61
CA GLN A 24 21.22 20.88 -2.64
C GLN A 24 19.96 21.44 -3.28
N ASN A 25 19.29 22.38 -2.61
CA ASN A 25 18.03 22.96 -3.08
C ASN A 25 16.97 21.91 -3.47
N ALA A 26 17.01 20.70 -2.90
CA ALA A 26 16.07 19.62 -3.18
C ALA A 26 15.36 19.19 -1.90
N ALA A 27 14.06 18.92 -1.99
CA ALA A 27 13.28 18.36 -0.90
C ALA A 27 12.50 17.14 -1.38
N LEU A 28 12.43 16.11 -0.53
CA LEU A 28 11.60 14.94 -0.79
C LEU A 28 10.12 15.34 -0.66
N THR A 29 9.37 15.10 -1.73
CA THR A 29 7.93 15.34 -1.83
C THR A 29 7.21 14.05 -2.20
N LEU A 30 5.94 13.94 -1.80
CA LEU A 30 5.05 12.91 -2.32
C LEU A 30 4.87 13.12 -3.82
N GLY A 31 4.71 12.02 -4.57
CA GLY A 31 4.20 12.13 -5.92
C GLY A 31 2.69 12.32 -5.97
N THR A 32 2.18 12.46 -7.18
CA THR A 32 0.78 12.83 -7.41
C THR A 32 -0.05 11.59 -7.66
N VAL A 33 -1.03 11.36 -6.80
CA VAL A 33 -2.07 10.36 -6.97
C VAL A 33 -3.27 10.99 -7.67
N GLU A 34 -3.79 10.33 -8.70
CA GLU A 34 -4.97 10.78 -9.44
C GLU A 34 -6.16 9.86 -9.14
N LYS A 35 -7.22 10.40 -8.54
CA LYS A 35 -8.43 9.63 -8.27
C LYS A 35 -9.15 9.30 -9.56
N HIS A 36 -9.57 8.05 -9.71
CA HIS A 36 -10.25 7.63 -10.92
C HIS A 36 -11.64 8.29 -11.04
N THR A 37 -11.98 8.79 -12.22
CA THR A 37 -13.23 9.54 -12.49
C THR A 37 -14.50 8.70 -12.31
N ARG A 38 -14.38 7.37 -12.42
CA ARG A 38 -15.49 6.42 -12.17
C ARG A 38 -15.70 6.07 -10.69
N ASN A 39 -14.96 6.68 -9.75
CA ASN A 39 -15.22 6.43 -8.33
C ASN A 39 -16.63 6.91 -7.92
N PRO A 40 -17.30 6.20 -6.99
CA PRO A 40 -16.91 4.91 -6.40
C PRO A 40 -17.12 3.71 -7.35
N LEU A 41 -16.26 2.70 -7.26
CA LEU A 41 -16.31 1.49 -8.11
C LEU A 41 -17.41 0.51 -7.69
N PHE A 42 -17.66 0.36 -6.38
CA PHE A 42 -18.88 -0.26 -5.84
C PHE A 42 -19.12 0.15 -4.38
N GLY A 43 -20.31 -0.12 -3.86
CA GLY A 43 -20.70 0.13 -2.47
C GLY A 43 -21.54 -1.00 -1.87
N GLU A 44 -22.34 -0.68 -0.86
CA GLU A 44 -23.26 -1.57 -0.13
C GLU A 44 -24.56 -1.88 -0.92
N ASP A 45 -24.41 -2.40 -2.14
CA ASP A 45 -25.54 -2.65 -3.05
C ASP A 45 -26.26 -3.98 -2.77
N LYS A 46 -25.65 -4.90 -2.02
CA LYS A 46 -26.24 -6.22 -1.72
C LYS A 46 -26.98 -6.28 -0.38
N PRO A 47 -27.98 -7.17 -0.22
CA PRO A 47 -28.81 -7.20 0.99
C PRO A 47 -28.06 -7.66 2.26
N TRP A 48 -27.01 -8.49 2.13
CA TRP A 48 -26.15 -8.90 3.24
C TRP A 48 -25.12 -7.83 3.63
N GLU A 49 -24.89 -6.81 2.80
CA GLU A 49 -23.93 -5.74 3.08
C GLU A 49 -24.58 -4.66 3.94
N LYS A 50 -24.74 -4.95 5.23
CA LYS A 50 -25.40 -4.00 6.13
C LYS A 50 -24.59 -2.72 6.30
N ARG A 51 -23.27 -2.85 6.33
CA ARG A 51 -22.35 -1.75 6.58
C ARG A 51 -20.90 -2.05 6.24
N PHE A 52 -20.24 -1.12 5.56
CA PHE A 52 -18.79 -1.06 5.37
C PHE A 52 -18.24 0.03 6.31
N ASP A 53 -17.80 -0.33 7.51
CA ASP A 53 -16.98 0.62 8.31
C ASP A 53 -15.60 0.70 7.65
N ASN A 54 -14.88 -0.40 7.64
CA ASN A 54 -13.58 -0.48 7.01
C ASN A 54 -13.66 -1.61 6.01
N LEU A 55 -13.60 -1.30 4.72
CA LEU A 55 -13.76 -2.30 3.68
C LEU A 55 -12.67 -3.39 3.76
N TYR A 56 -11.46 -3.03 4.22
CA TYR A 56 -10.29 -3.90 4.34
C TYR A 56 -10.10 -4.76 3.09
N ALA A 57 -10.15 -4.12 1.92
CA ALA A 57 -10.06 -4.81 0.66
C ALA A 57 -8.64 -5.35 0.43
N ASN A 58 -8.56 -6.58 -0.03
CA ASN A 58 -7.34 -7.23 -0.49
C ASN A 58 -7.53 -7.47 -1.98
N ILE A 59 -6.81 -6.73 -2.81
CA ILE A 59 -6.96 -6.79 -4.26
C ILE A 59 -5.67 -7.31 -4.87
N THR A 60 -5.82 -8.23 -5.83
CA THR A 60 -4.70 -8.78 -6.59
C THR A 60 -5.18 -9.04 -8.01
N TYR A 61 -4.34 -8.76 -8.99
CA TYR A 61 -4.51 -9.29 -10.33
C TYR A 61 -3.91 -10.69 -10.37
N ASP A 62 -4.73 -11.69 -10.66
CA ASP A 62 -4.30 -13.09 -10.74
C ASP A 62 -3.89 -13.40 -12.17
N ASP A 63 -2.58 -13.48 -12.44
CA ASP A 63 -2.04 -13.75 -13.78
C ASP A 63 -2.42 -15.13 -14.31
N GLU A 64 -2.64 -16.13 -13.44
CA GLU A 64 -3.01 -17.49 -13.88
C GLU A 64 -4.46 -17.57 -14.36
N GLU A 65 -5.32 -16.68 -13.84
CA GLU A 65 -6.76 -16.64 -14.13
C GLU A 65 -7.19 -15.40 -14.94
N GLU A 66 -6.24 -14.52 -15.26
CA GLU A 66 -6.42 -13.27 -15.99
C GLU A 66 -7.61 -12.46 -15.44
N THR A 67 -7.62 -12.26 -14.12
CA THR A 67 -8.72 -11.59 -13.42
C THR A 67 -8.25 -10.88 -12.16
N TYR A 68 -8.84 -9.73 -11.88
CA TYR A 68 -8.77 -9.12 -10.56
C TYR A 68 -9.63 -9.91 -9.58
N LYS A 69 -9.09 -10.14 -8.40
CA LYS A 69 -9.76 -10.75 -7.24
C LYS A 69 -9.78 -9.75 -6.10
N CYS A 70 -10.89 -9.67 -5.39
CA CYS A 70 -11.07 -8.80 -4.23
C CYS A 70 -11.68 -9.58 -3.07
N TRP A 71 -10.98 -9.61 -1.94
CA TRP A 71 -11.52 -10.07 -0.67
C TRP A 71 -11.79 -8.86 0.23
N TYR A 72 -13.03 -8.66 0.63
CA TYR A 72 -13.45 -7.48 1.40
C TYR A 72 -14.30 -7.87 2.61
N SER A 73 -14.34 -6.99 3.62
CA SER A 73 -14.88 -7.32 4.95
C SER A 73 -16.08 -6.45 5.34
N PRO A 74 -17.31 -6.80 4.94
CA PRO A 74 -18.50 -6.10 5.41
C PRO A 74 -18.96 -6.60 6.78
N PHE A 75 -19.72 -5.75 7.48
CA PHE A 75 -20.62 -6.24 8.52
C PHE A 75 -21.91 -6.76 7.88
N ILE A 76 -22.26 -8.00 8.22
CA ILE A 76 -23.45 -8.69 7.72
C ILE A 76 -24.58 -8.73 8.76
N VAL A 77 -24.24 -8.50 10.03
CA VAL A 77 -25.20 -8.24 11.10
C VAL A 77 -24.84 -6.90 11.73
N ASP A 78 -25.65 -5.88 11.46
CA ASP A 78 -25.48 -4.51 11.98
C ASP A 78 -26.74 -3.66 11.74
N HIS A 79 -26.77 -2.46 12.32
CA HIS A 79 -27.63 -1.38 11.87
C HIS A 79 -27.09 -0.78 10.57
N SER A 80 -27.97 -0.68 9.56
CA SER A 80 -27.65 -0.07 8.28
C SER A 80 -28.18 1.36 8.21
N SER A 81 -27.45 2.22 7.50
CA SER A 81 -27.89 3.58 7.16
C SER A 81 -28.71 3.62 5.85
N LYS A 82 -28.89 2.48 5.18
CA LYS A 82 -29.61 2.34 3.91
C LYS A 82 -31.05 2.82 4.05
N GLY A 83 -31.46 3.74 3.18
CA GLY A 83 -32.80 4.34 3.19
C GLY A 83 -33.00 5.52 4.16
N MET A 84 -32.01 5.85 5.02
CA MET A 84 -32.10 7.02 5.88
C MET A 84 -31.82 8.32 5.12
N THR A 85 -32.62 9.35 5.36
CA THR A 85 -32.37 10.73 4.92
C THR A 85 -31.17 11.37 5.64
N LEU A 86 -30.61 12.44 5.07
CA LEU A 86 -29.52 13.20 5.70
C LEU A 86 -29.89 13.73 7.09
N ARG A 87 -31.13 14.20 7.26
CA ARG A 87 -31.64 14.68 8.55
C ARG A 87 -31.64 13.56 9.59
N GLN A 88 -32.20 12.39 9.26
CA GLN A 88 -32.24 11.24 10.17
C GLN A 88 -30.84 10.78 10.57
N ARG A 89 -29.88 10.78 9.64
CA ARG A 89 -28.49 10.41 9.92
C ARG A 89 -27.82 11.38 10.89
N ARG A 90 -28.11 12.68 10.79
CA ARG A 90 -27.58 13.72 11.71
C ARG A 90 -28.20 13.66 13.11
N GLU A 91 -29.48 13.31 13.19
CA GLU A 91 -30.22 13.22 14.46
C GLU A 91 -30.02 11.88 15.18
N THR A 92 -29.56 10.83 14.48
CA THR A 92 -29.37 9.49 15.04
C THR A 92 -27.92 9.22 15.40
N LYS A 93 -27.63 9.11 16.69
CA LYS A 93 -26.31 8.63 17.14
C LYS A 93 -26.19 7.13 16.91
N TYR A 94 -25.20 6.73 16.10
CA TYR A 94 -24.91 5.31 15.89
C TYR A 94 -24.41 4.62 17.17
N GLN A 95 -24.95 3.44 17.45
CA GLN A 95 -24.46 2.51 18.47
C GLN A 95 -24.41 1.11 17.86
N ALA A 96 -23.25 0.47 17.88
CA ALA A 96 -23.10 -0.89 17.34
C ALA A 96 -23.92 -1.90 18.16
N PRO A 97 -24.65 -2.83 17.53
CA PRO A 97 -25.37 -3.87 18.25
C PRO A 97 -24.39 -4.87 18.88
N ARG A 98 -24.81 -5.55 19.95
CA ARG A 98 -23.96 -6.51 20.68
C ARG A 98 -23.65 -7.79 19.89
N ASN A 99 -24.51 -8.17 18.96
CA ASN A 99 -24.37 -9.35 18.11
C ASN A 99 -23.82 -9.00 16.72
N ARG A 100 -23.03 -7.94 16.61
CA ARG A 100 -22.45 -7.50 15.34
C ARG A 100 -21.52 -8.58 14.75
N GLU A 101 -21.67 -8.88 13.46
CA GLU A 101 -20.87 -9.89 12.77
C GLU A 101 -20.22 -9.32 11.50
N MET A 102 -18.89 -9.47 11.41
CA MET A 102 -18.14 -9.23 10.18
C MET A 102 -17.98 -10.53 9.41
N ALA A 103 -18.01 -10.44 8.09
CA ALA A 103 -17.76 -11.54 7.18
C ALA A 103 -16.60 -11.23 6.23
N LEU A 104 -16.09 -12.25 5.55
CA LEU A 104 -15.23 -12.14 4.38
C LEU A 104 -16.07 -12.41 3.14
N CYS A 105 -16.11 -11.46 2.21
CA CYS A 105 -16.81 -11.55 0.93
C CYS A 105 -15.84 -11.48 -0.24
N TYR A 106 -16.32 -11.86 -1.43
CA TYR A 106 -15.50 -11.98 -2.62
C TYR A 106 -16.07 -11.24 -3.83
N ALA A 107 -15.23 -10.55 -4.59
CA ALA A 107 -15.60 -9.95 -5.87
C ALA A 107 -14.51 -10.18 -6.91
N THR A 108 -14.87 -10.14 -8.18
CA THR A 108 -13.95 -10.28 -9.31
C THR A 108 -14.14 -9.13 -10.30
N SER A 109 -13.11 -8.83 -11.08
CA SER A 109 -13.19 -7.85 -12.15
C SER A 109 -12.25 -8.24 -13.28
N LYS A 110 -12.60 -7.93 -14.54
CA LYS A 110 -11.70 -8.16 -15.68
C LYS A 110 -10.76 -7.01 -15.95
N ASP A 111 -11.15 -5.80 -15.57
CA ASP A 111 -10.43 -4.57 -15.84
C ASP A 111 -10.01 -3.82 -14.57
N GLY A 112 -10.39 -4.32 -13.39
CA GLY A 112 -10.12 -3.69 -12.10
C GLY A 112 -11.01 -2.48 -11.80
N LEU A 113 -12.02 -2.21 -12.63
CA LEU A 113 -12.94 -1.08 -12.51
C LEU A 113 -14.38 -1.57 -12.33
N ASP A 114 -14.81 -2.53 -13.15
CA ASP A 114 -16.13 -3.13 -13.10
C ASP A 114 -16.11 -4.42 -12.29
N TRP A 115 -16.74 -4.40 -11.12
CA TRP A 115 -16.68 -5.49 -10.16
C TRP A 115 -17.98 -6.32 -10.13
N VAL A 116 -17.81 -7.63 -10.22
CA VAL A 116 -18.88 -8.63 -10.08
C VAL A 116 -18.78 -9.27 -8.70
N LYS A 117 -19.90 -9.27 -7.97
CA LYS A 117 -20.07 -9.98 -6.68
C LYS A 117 -20.83 -11.29 -6.95
N PRO A 118 -20.15 -12.43 -7.21
CA PRO A 118 -20.81 -13.66 -7.67
C PRO A 118 -21.62 -14.34 -6.56
N GLU A 119 -22.72 -15.00 -6.91
CA GLU A 119 -23.43 -15.88 -5.98
C GLU A 119 -22.66 -17.21 -5.85
N LEU A 120 -22.02 -17.42 -4.70
CA LEU A 120 -21.13 -18.55 -4.44
C LEU A 120 -21.84 -19.74 -3.79
N GLY A 121 -22.99 -19.54 -3.15
CA GLY A 121 -23.76 -20.64 -2.56
C GLY A 121 -23.16 -21.25 -1.29
N LEU A 122 -22.18 -20.59 -0.66
CA LEU A 122 -21.38 -21.17 0.44
C LEU A 122 -22.02 -20.99 1.81
N VAL A 123 -22.34 -19.74 2.16
CA VAL A 123 -22.77 -19.35 3.51
C VAL A 123 -24.24 -18.92 3.52
N ASP A 124 -25.00 -19.39 4.51
CA ASP A 124 -26.36 -18.91 4.74
C ASP A 124 -26.35 -17.53 5.42
N CYS A 125 -27.06 -16.58 4.81
CA CYS A 125 -27.28 -15.25 5.34
C CYS A 125 -28.74 -14.88 5.13
N GLU A 126 -29.46 -14.64 6.23
CA GLU A 126 -30.88 -14.28 6.21
C GLU A 126 -31.76 -15.32 5.46
N GLY A 127 -31.41 -16.61 5.55
CA GLY A 127 -32.16 -17.71 4.94
C GLY A 127 -31.87 -17.95 3.45
N SER A 128 -30.82 -17.33 2.91
CA SER A 128 -30.38 -17.53 1.52
C SER A 128 -28.87 -17.74 1.43
N LYS A 129 -28.46 -18.61 0.49
CA LYS A 129 -27.06 -18.79 0.08
C LYS A 129 -26.70 -18.06 -1.22
N ALA A 130 -27.65 -17.35 -1.83
CA ALA A 130 -27.43 -16.54 -3.03
C ALA A 130 -26.67 -15.25 -2.67
N ASN A 131 -25.39 -15.40 -2.34
CA ASN A 131 -24.50 -14.34 -1.90
C ASN A 131 -23.03 -14.69 -2.19
N ASN A 132 -22.13 -13.72 -2.00
CA ASN A 132 -20.68 -13.86 -2.21
C ASN A 132 -19.88 -14.03 -0.91
N ILE A 133 -20.52 -14.49 0.18
CA ILE A 133 -19.89 -14.62 1.49
C ILE A 133 -19.05 -15.90 1.51
N LEU A 134 -17.75 -15.76 1.80
CA LEU A 134 -16.81 -16.86 1.93
C LEU A 134 -16.78 -17.41 3.35
N TRP A 135 -16.77 -16.50 4.33
CA TRP A 135 -16.59 -16.84 5.73
C TRP A 135 -17.37 -15.87 6.61
N ARG A 136 -18.24 -16.42 7.44
CA ARG A 136 -19.01 -15.70 8.47
C ARG A 136 -18.45 -15.99 9.86
N GLY A 137 -18.40 -14.96 10.71
CA GLY A 137 -18.01 -15.12 12.11
C GLY A 137 -19.02 -15.89 12.97
N SER A 138 -18.63 -16.15 14.20
CA SER A 138 -19.51 -16.66 15.27
C SER A 138 -20.22 -15.49 15.99
N GLU A 139 -21.28 -15.79 16.74
CA GLU A 139 -22.09 -14.81 17.51
C GLU A 139 -21.31 -14.03 18.60
N ALA A 140 -20.04 -14.35 18.86
CA ALA A 140 -19.22 -13.60 19.80
C ALA A 140 -18.78 -12.26 19.21
N LEU A 141 -18.87 -11.18 20.00
CA LEU A 141 -18.35 -9.85 19.65
C LEU A 141 -16.89 -9.97 19.15
N ARG A 142 -16.66 -9.61 17.88
CA ARG A 142 -15.35 -9.69 17.18
C ARG A 142 -14.81 -11.12 16.97
N GLY A 143 -15.63 -12.16 17.14
CA GLY A 143 -15.27 -13.55 16.89
C GLY A 143 -15.57 -14.00 15.47
N GLY A 144 -14.93 -13.39 14.45
CA GLY A 144 -15.13 -13.72 13.04
C GLY A 144 -13.91 -13.41 12.19
N PRO A 145 -13.95 -13.43 10.85
CA PRO A 145 -12.80 -13.04 10.03
C PRO A 145 -12.59 -11.52 10.00
N HIS A 146 -12.39 -10.89 11.17
CA HIS A 146 -12.29 -9.44 11.26
C HIS A 146 -10.96 -8.94 10.69
N GLY A 147 -11.06 -7.95 9.79
CA GLY A 147 -9.88 -7.27 9.24
C GLY A 147 -8.92 -8.21 8.54
N THR A 148 -9.48 -9.17 7.80
CA THR A 148 -8.71 -10.24 7.16
C THR A 148 -7.77 -9.68 6.09
N GLY A 149 -6.48 -10.01 6.19
CA GLY A 149 -5.49 -9.83 5.14
C GLY A 149 -5.34 -11.11 4.34
N VAL A 150 -5.45 -11.05 3.01
CA VAL A 150 -5.37 -12.22 2.12
C VAL A 150 -4.15 -12.11 1.20
N LEU A 151 -3.31 -13.13 1.20
CA LEU A 151 -2.07 -13.23 0.41
C LEU A 151 -2.14 -14.49 -0.47
N LYS A 152 -1.78 -14.38 -1.76
CA LYS A 152 -1.49 -15.54 -2.63
C LYS A 152 0.00 -15.87 -2.55
N ASP A 153 0.33 -17.06 -2.08
CA ASP A 153 1.70 -17.52 -1.82
C ASP A 153 2.01 -18.83 -2.57
N LEU A 154 2.47 -18.72 -3.82
CA LEU A 154 2.83 -19.88 -4.64
C LEU A 154 4.17 -20.53 -4.28
N ARG A 155 4.88 -20.01 -3.26
CA ARG A 155 6.12 -20.64 -2.75
C ARG A 155 5.83 -21.78 -1.79
N ASP A 156 4.64 -21.79 -1.19
CA ASP A 156 4.23 -22.89 -0.31
C ASP A 156 3.99 -24.14 -1.18
N PRO A 157 4.71 -25.25 -0.97
CA PRO A 157 4.58 -26.43 -1.80
C PRO A 157 3.26 -27.16 -1.62
N ASP A 158 2.53 -26.89 -0.52
CA ASP A 158 1.21 -27.46 -0.29
C ASP A 158 0.14 -26.71 -1.10
N PRO A 159 -0.51 -27.35 -2.10
CA PRO A 159 -1.53 -26.70 -2.91
C PRO A 159 -2.75 -26.24 -2.11
N ASN A 160 -2.98 -26.75 -0.90
CA ASN A 160 -4.06 -26.31 0.00
C ASN A 160 -3.74 -25.00 0.73
N ARG A 161 -2.50 -24.50 0.62
CA ARG A 161 -1.98 -23.32 1.31
C ARG A 161 -1.59 -22.19 0.34
N ARG A 162 -2.09 -22.26 -0.91
CA ARG A 162 -1.88 -21.26 -1.96
C ARG A 162 -2.37 -19.88 -1.57
N TYR A 163 -3.50 -19.80 -0.89
CA TYR A 163 -4.00 -18.56 -0.30
C TYR A 163 -3.89 -18.66 1.21
N LYS A 164 -3.47 -17.55 1.82
CA LYS A 164 -3.19 -17.43 3.24
C LYS A 164 -3.91 -16.21 3.78
N ALA A 165 -4.54 -16.35 4.92
CA ALA A 165 -5.22 -15.26 5.60
C ALA A 165 -4.58 -15.00 6.97
N LEU A 166 -4.36 -13.73 7.32
CA LEU A 166 -4.10 -13.27 8.68
C LEU A 166 -5.31 -12.46 9.13
N LEU A 167 -5.93 -12.82 10.24
CA LEU A 167 -7.22 -12.25 10.67
C LEU A 167 -7.39 -12.27 12.18
N LYS A 168 -8.32 -11.45 12.69
CA LYS A 168 -8.73 -11.51 14.09
C LYS A 168 -10.00 -12.32 14.23
N SER A 169 -9.85 -13.58 14.64
CA SER A 169 -10.94 -14.40 15.23
C SER A 169 -11.07 -14.04 16.72
N ARG A 170 -11.18 -15.01 17.63
CA ARG A 170 -11.08 -14.73 19.08
C ARG A 170 -9.73 -14.07 19.43
N ILE A 171 -8.67 -14.54 18.81
CA ILE A 171 -7.31 -13.95 18.85
C ILE A 171 -6.78 -13.80 17.43
N LEU A 172 -5.59 -13.22 17.27
CA LEU A 172 -4.93 -13.21 15.96
C LEU A 172 -4.74 -14.66 15.49
N SER A 173 -5.17 -14.95 14.28
CA SER A 173 -5.25 -16.30 13.73
C SER A 173 -4.89 -16.28 12.25
N VAL A 174 -4.58 -17.45 11.72
CA VAL A 174 -4.39 -17.66 10.29
C VAL A 174 -5.39 -18.65 9.73
N ALA A 175 -5.58 -18.65 8.42
CA ALA A 175 -6.31 -19.68 7.71
C ALA A 175 -5.69 -19.89 6.32
N PHE A 176 -6.00 -21.04 5.72
CA PHE A 176 -5.49 -21.44 4.41
C PHE A 176 -6.65 -21.75 3.47
N SER A 177 -6.41 -21.53 2.18
CA SER A 177 -7.34 -21.89 1.12
C SER A 177 -6.57 -22.30 -0.14
N PRO A 178 -7.01 -23.35 -0.86
CA PRO A 178 -6.42 -23.72 -2.14
C PRO A 178 -6.72 -22.71 -3.27
N ASP A 179 -7.86 -22.03 -3.21
CA ASP A 179 -8.41 -21.21 -4.30
C ASP A 179 -8.78 -19.77 -3.88
N GLY A 180 -8.65 -19.46 -2.58
CA GLY A 180 -9.04 -18.18 -2.00
C GLY A 180 -10.55 -18.05 -1.78
N ILE A 181 -11.33 -19.09 -2.09
CA ILE A 181 -12.79 -19.12 -1.96
C ILE A 181 -13.18 -20.06 -0.82
N HIS A 182 -12.63 -21.28 -0.79
CA HIS A 182 -12.91 -22.29 0.23
C HIS A 182 -11.86 -22.22 1.33
N TRP A 183 -12.20 -21.58 2.45
CA TRP A 183 -11.29 -21.37 3.58
C TRP A 183 -11.39 -22.48 4.61
N GLY A 184 -10.24 -22.98 5.06
CA GLY A 184 -10.14 -23.87 6.21
C GLY A 184 -10.43 -23.15 7.54
N PRO A 185 -10.55 -23.90 8.65
CA PRO A 185 -10.78 -23.32 9.97
C PRO A 185 -9.62 -22.40 10.40
N ALA A 186 -9.95 -21.36 11.19
CA ALA A 186 -8.95 -20.49 11.80
C ALA A 186 -8.02 -21.29 12.74
N ILE A 187 -6.72 -21.05 12.60
CA ILE A 187 -5.66 -21.58 13.46
C ILE A 187 -5.18 -20.41 14.33
N ALA A 188 -5.34 -20.55 15.64
CA ALA A 188 -5.01 -19.51 16.61
C ALA A 188 -3.49 -19.32 16.74
N CYS A 189 -3.04 -18.06 16.84
CA CYS A 189 -1.62 -17.70 17.02
C CYS A 189 -1.43 -17.03 18.39
N PRO A 190 -1.38 -17.79 19.50
CA PRO A 190 -1.38 -17.23 20.85
C PRO A 190 -0.14 -16.40 21.16
N GLU A 191 1.02 -16.78 20.64
CA GLU A 191 2.29 -16.09 20.89
C GLU A 191 2.32 -14.68 20.29
N ALA A 192 1.58 -14.42 19.21
CA ALA A 192 1.55 -13.12 18.56
C ALA A 192 0.99 -12.01 19.49
N ASP A 193 0.06 -12.36 20.38
CA ASP A 193 -0.46 -11.48 21.45
C ASP A 193 -0.88 -10.09 20.94
N SER A 194 -1.75 -10.06 19.93
CA SER A 194 -2.18 -8.83 19.26
C SER A 194 -3.67 -8.54 19.45
N ALA A 195 -4.00 -7.24 19.48
CA ALA A 195 -5.38 -6.79 19.37
C ALA A 195 -6.01 -7.26 18.03
N GLY A 196 -5.29 -7.09 16.91
CA GLY A 196 -5.64 -7.65 15.60
C GLY A 196 -6.88 -7.03 14.93
N ASP A 197 -7.57 -6.10 15.58
CA ASP A 197 -8.89 -5.61 15.16
C ASP A 197 -8.81 -4.43 14.16
N THR A 198 -7.91 -4.57 13.18
CA THR A 198 -7.65 -3.63 12.06
C THR A 198 -7.43 -4.41 10.75
N HIS A 199 -7.07 -3.75 9.65
CA HIS A 199 -6.57 -4.45 8.46
C HIS A 199 -5.27 -5.16 8.79
N ASN A 200 -5.34 -6.47 9.00
CA ASN A 200 -4.15 -7.30 9.13
C ASN A 200 -3.53 -7.43 7.74
N ASN A 201 -2.23 -7.17 7.62
CA ASN A 201 -1.51 -7.29 6.37
C ASN A 201 -0.39 -8.31 6.56
N ALA A 202 -0.36 -9.36 5.74
CA ALA A 202 0.70 -10.35 5.76
C ALA A 202 1.36 -10.44 4.38
N PHE A 203 2.67 -10.48 4.33
CA PHE A 203 3.42 -10.60 3.09
C PHE A 203 4.70 -11.38 3.35
N TRP A 204 5.32 -11.86 2.29
CA TRP A 204 6.67 -12.40 2.41
C TRP A 204 7.69 -11.30 2.25
N ALA A 205 8.61 -11.22 3.21
CA ALA A 205 9.73 -10.30 3.21
C ALA A 205 10.94 -11.01 2.57
N PRO A 206 11.26 -10.76 1.28
CA PRO A 206 12.35 -11.47 0.60
C PRO A 206 13.72 -11.19 1.25
N THR A 207 13.93 -9.99 1.80
CA THR A 207 15.20 -9.64 2.47
C THR A 207 15.39 -10.35 3.81
N LEU A 208 14.32 -10.94 4.37
CA LEU A 208 14.35 -11.66 5.64
C LEU A 208 14.16 -13.17 5.48
N GLY A 209 13.70 -13.64 4.32
CA GLY A 209 13.35 -15.05 4.10
C GLY A 209 12.21 -15.54 5.00
N ARG A 210 11.25 -14.66 5.35
CA ARG A 210 10.16 -14.96 6.28
C ARG A 210 8.88 -14.23 5.90
N HIS A 211 7.73 -14.70 6.38
CA HIS A 211 6.49 -13.93 6.35
C HIS A 211 6.51 -12.88 7.47
N VAL A 212 6.09 -11.67 7.12
CA VAL A 212 5.90 -10.54 8.03
C VAL A 212 4.42 -10.21 8.10
N GLY A 213 3.96 -9.88 9.31
CA GLY A 213 2.60 -9.49 9.62
C GLY A 213 2.61 -8.10 10.24
N ILE A 214 1.83 -7.19 9.66
CA ILE A 214 1.57 -5.85 10.17
C ILE A 214 0.12 -5.79 10.65
N THR A 215 -0.05 -5.41 11.91
CA THR A 215 -1.33 -5.38 12.60
C THR A 215 -1.37 -4.24 13.62
N ARG A 216 -2.32 -4.25 14.55
CA ARG A 216 -2.50 -3.22 15.58
C ARG A 216 -2.21 -3.73 16.98
N GLN A 217 -1.57 -2.88 17.77
CA GLN A 217 -1.54 -2.96 19.23
C GLN A 217 -2.20 -1.72 19.87
N TRP A 218 -2.56 -1.84 21.15
CA TRP A 218 -3.03 -0.74 21.98
C TRP A 218 -1.98 -0.33 23.01
N GLY A 219 -1.50 0.90 22.91
CA GLY A 219 -0.67 1.58 23.90
C GLY A 219 -1.50 2.34 24.94
N LYS A 220 -0.85 2.85 25.99
CA LYS A 220 -1.51 3.64 27.06
C LYS A 220 -1.33 5.15 26.86
N PRO A 221 -2.33 6.00 27.18
CA PRO A 221 -3.75 5.66 27.37
C PRO A 221 -4.47 5.56 26.01
N PHE A 222 -4.86 4.34 25.60
CA PHE A 222 -5.62 4.04 24.38
C PHE A 222 -5.07 4.63 23.07
N ARG A 223 -3.77 4.45 22.84
CA ARG A 223 -3.13 4.81 21.57
C ARG A 223 -3.14 3.62 20.62
N ARG A 224 -3.62 3.81 19.39
CA ARG A 224 -3.42 2.82 18.33
C ARG A 224 -1.97 2.85 17.87
N GLN A 225 -1.36 1.68 17.77
CA GLN A 225 0.04 1.49 17.38
C GLN A 225 0.11 0.47 16.25
N VAL A 226 1.05 0.67 15.33
CA VAL A 226 1.39 -0.35 14.32
C VAL A 226 2.30 -1.38 14.95
N ALA A 227 1.91 -2.64 14.84
CA ALA A 227 2.62 -3.78 15.38
C ALA A 227 3.10 -4.70 14.27
N TRP A 228 4.32 -5.20 14.44
CA TRP A 228 5.00 -6.15 13.57
C TRP A 228 5.07 -7.52 14.24
N THR A 229 4.96 -8.58 13.46
CA THR A 229 5.25 -9.97 13.85
C THR A 229 5.82 -10.72 12.64
N SER A 230 6.45 -11.87 12.85
CA SER A 230 6.94 -12.71 11.75
C SER A 230 6.72 -14.20 11.97
N SER A 231 6.74 -14.95 10.87
CA SER A 231 6.62 -16.40 10.84
C SER A 231 7.45 -16.99 9.71
N ALA A 232 8.03 -18.16 9.92
CA ALA A 232 8.73 -18.90 8.86
C ALA A 232 7.80 -19.85 8.09
N ASP A 233 6.72 -20.30 8.72
CA ASP A 233 5.81 -21.34 8.21
C ASP A 233 4.36 -20.86 8.08
N PHE A 234 4.10 -19.58 8.36
CA PHE A 234 2.79 -18.93 8.42
C PHE A 234 1.85 -19.44 9.53
N VAL A 235 2.29 -20.34 10.41
CA VAL A 235 1.48 -20.91 11.49
C VAL A 235 1.96 -20.42 12.85
N ASN A 236 3.28 -20.45 13.07
CA ASN A 236 3.90 -20.03 14.31
C ASN A 236 4.37 -18.58 14.18
N TRP A 237 3.70 -17.66 14.88
CA TRP A 237 3.95 -16.22 14.78
C TRP A 237 4.60 -15.69 16.05
N GLU A 238 5.67 -14.91 15.90
CA GLU A 238 6.39 -14.30 17.01
C GLU A 238 5.53 -13.28 17.76
N LYS A 239 5.88 -13.04 19.02
CA LYS A 239 5.27 -11.96 19.80
C LYS A 239 5.40 -10.62 19.08
N THR A 240 4.29 -9.89 19.01
CA THR A 240 4.25 -8.61 18.33
C THR A 240 5.17 -7.56 18.97
N GLN A 241 5.75 -6.73 18.12
CA GLN A 241 6.61 -5.59 18.49
C GLN A 241 6.01 -4.32 17.89
N VAL A 242 5.91 -3.24 18.68
CA VAL A 242 5.47 -1.94 18.15
C VAL A 242 6.59 -1.36 17.28
N VAL A 243 6.25 -0.98 16.05
CA VAL A 243 7.22 -0.47 15.05
C VAL A 243 6.90 0.94 14.56
N LEU A 244 5.68 1.43 14.77
CA LEU A 244 5.31 2.80 14.42
C LEU A 244 4.16 3.30 15.31
N GLU A 245 4.23 4.57 15.70
CA GLU A 245 3.20 5.27 16.46
C GLU A 245 2.81 6.60 15.79
N GLY A 246 1.67 7.15 16.21
CA GLY A 246 1.28 8.52 15.90
C GLY A 246 2.26 9.55 16.46
N LEU A 247 2.36 10.73 15.84
CA LEU A 247 3.24 11.80 16.33
C LEU A 247 2.72 12.46 17.59
N ASP A 248 1.41 12.39 17.82
CA ASP A 248 0.73 12.99 18.95
C ASP A 248 -0.52 12.15 19.34
N LEU A 249 -1.24 12.59 20.36
CA LEU A 249 -2.42 11.89 20.89
C LEU A 249 -3.63 11.97 19.96
N ASN A 250 -3.73 13.02 19.15
CA ASN A 250 -4.84 13.28 18.25
C ASN A 250 -4.68 12.51 16.92
N HIS A 251 -3.46 12.45 16.38
CA HIS A 251 -3.15 11.79 15.11
C HIS A 251 -2.59 10.39 15.32
N GLN A 252 -3.49 9.41 15.47
CA GLN A 252 -3.10 8.03 15.79
C GLN A 252 -2.98 7.17 14.53
N THR A 253 -1.97 6.29 14.47
CA THR A 253 -1.88 5.28 13.41
C THR A 253 -3.01 4.26 13.52
N TYR A 254 -3.69 3.89 12.44
CA TYR A 254 -4.86 2.99 12.49
C TYR A 254 -4.58 1.60 11.89
N ALA A 255 -4.00 1.58 10.70
CA ALA A 255 -3.59 0.42 9.90
C ALA A 255 -2.42 0.83 9.01
N MET A 256 -1.64 -0.13 8.52
CA MET A 256 -0.55 0.13 7.59
C MET A 256 -0.36 -1.07 6.65
N PRO A 257 -1.10 -1.14 5.54
CA PRO A 257 -0.75 -2.04 4.44
C PRO A 257 0.70 -1.85 4.00
N VAL A 258 1.42 -2.95 3.83
CA VAL A 258 2.82 -2.97 3.42
C VAL A 258 3.03 -3.88 2.22
N PHE A 259 3.92 -3.46 1.32
CA PHE A 259 4.38 -4.23 0.17
C PHE A 259 5.87 -3.92 -0.11
N PHE A 260 6.55 -4.83 -0.80
CA PHE A 260 7.96 -4.66 -1.19
C PHE A 260 8.05 -4.14 -2.62
N HIS A 261 8.85 -3.10 -2.84
CA HIS A 261 9.03 -2.46 -4.15
C HIS A 261 10.35 -1.67 -4.20
N GLY A 262 11.16 -1.88 -5.24
CA GLY A 262 12.40 -1.11 -5.46
C GLY A 262 13.40 -1.20 -4.32
N GLY A 263 13.62 -2.43 -3.83
CA GLY A 263 14.58 -2.73 -2.75
C GLY A 263 14.17 -2.31 -1.34
N VAL A 264 12.97 -1.76 -1.14
CA VAL A 264 12.46 -1.32 0.17
C VAL A 264 11.03 -1.80 0.42
N TYR A 265 10.60 -1.75 1.67
CA TYR A 265 9.21 -1.92 2.06
C TYR A 265 8.52 -0.57 2.06
N ILE A 266 7.37 -0.48 1.37
CA ILE A 266 6.53 0.72 1.34
C ILE A 266 5.31 0.46 2.20
N GLY A 267 4.99 1.41 3.09
CA GLY A 267 3.86 1.35 4.01
C GLY A 267 2.88 2.48 3.71
N LEU A 268 1.60 2.14 3.57
CA LEU A 268 0.51 3.09 3.43
C LEU A 268 -0.11 3.34 4.81
N VAL A 269 0.52 4.21 5.59
CA VAL A 269 0.15 4.46 6.99
C VAL A 269 -1.17 5.22 7.04
N THR A 270 -2.20 4.64 7.66
CA THR A 270 -3.45 5.38 7.89
C THR A 270 -3.39 6.13 9.21
N ILE A 271 -3.73 7.42 9.17
CA ILE A 271 -3.77 8.30 10.34
C ILE A 271 -5.22 8.62 10.64
N HIS A 272 -5.64 8.34 11.87
CA HIS A 272 -6.96 8.69 12.39
C HIS A 272 -6.85 9.91 13.29
N ASP A 273 -7.52 10.97 12.87
CA ASP A 273 -7.70 12.20 13.63
C ASP A 273 -8.81 11.98 14.66
N GLN A 274 -8.49 12.11 15.95
CA GLN A 274 -9.47 11.89 17.02
C GLN A 274 -10.51 13.03 17.11
N ASP A 275 -10.19 14.23 16.61
CA ASP A 275 -11.08 15.39 16.69
C ASP A 275 -12.15 15.37 15.60
N THR A 276 -11.75 15.08 14.36
CA THR A 276 -12.67 15.12 13.21
C THR A 276 -13.28 13.76 12.85
N ASP A 277 -12.79 12.66 13.46
CA ASP A 277 -13.14 11.28 13.09
C ASP A 277 -12.88 10.98 11.60
N ARG A 278 -11.87 11.64 11.01
CA ARG A 278 -11.40 11.41 9.65
C ARG A 278 -10.17 10.51 9.64
N VAL A 279 -9.98 9.84 8.52
CA VAL A 279 -8.79 9.03 8.26
C VAL A 279 -8.25 9.32 6.87
N TRP A 280 -6.93 9.45 6.77
CA TRP A 280 -6.20 9.55 5.50
C TRP A 280 -5.02 8.58 5.44
N GLY A 281 -4.56 8.30 4.22
CA GLY A 281 -3.38 7.48 3.96
C GLY A 281 -2.14 8.36 3.72
N GLU A 282 -1.08 8.11 4.47
CA GLU A 282 0.25 8.68 4.30
C GLU A 282 1.26 7.63 3.82
N LEU A 283 2.43 8.09 3.40
CA LEU A 283 3.50 7.24 2.90
C LEU A 283 4.58 7.06 3.96
N ALA A 284 5.04 5.82 4.14
CA ALA A 284 6.27 5.50 4.86
C ALA A 284 7.07 4.46 4.08
N TRP A 285 8.35 4.34 4.41
CA TRP A 285 9.19 3.27 3.89
C TRP A 285 10.05 2.67 5.00
N SER A 286 10.54 1.45 4.77
CA SER A 286 11.39 0.73 5.70
C SER A 286 12.43 -0.11 4.94
N PRO A 287 13.68 -0.18 5.42
CA PRO A 287 14.68 -1.10 4.88
C PRO A 287 14.48 -2.55 5.33
N ASP A 288 13.80 -2.77 6.47
CA ASP A 288 13.89 -4.02 7.23
C ASP A 288 12.54 -4.48 7.86
N THR A 289 11.44 -3.78 7.54
CA THR A 289 10.07 -3.95 8.09
C THR A 289 9.88 -3.50 9.55
N LYS A 290 10.92 -3.02 10.23
CA LYS A 290 10.87 -2.62 11.65
C LYS A 290 11.16 -1.14 11.86
N GLU A 291 12.17 -0.59 11.20
CA GLU A 291 12.45 0.84 11.23
C GLU A 291 11.67 1.53 10.11
N TRP A 292 10.76 2.44 10.46
CA TRP A 292 9.87 3.10 9.52
C TRP A 292 10.14 4.60 9.43
N HIS A 293 10.31 5.10 8.21
CA HIS A 293 10.52 6.50 7.89
C HIS A 293 9.29 7.06 7.17
N ARG A 294 8.53 7.94 7.83
CA ARG A 294 7.37 8.61 7.21
C ARG A 294 7.83 9.71 6.26
N VAL A 295 7.28 9.71 5.05
CA VAL A 295 7.52 10.74 4.04
C VAL A 295 6.50 11.86 4.24
N ARG A 296 6.98 13.06 4.58
CA ARG A 296 6.14 14.26 4.80
C ARG A 296 4.97 14.00 5.77
N PRO A 297 5.23 13.63 7.04
CA PRO A 297 4.16 13.38 8.02
C PRO A 297 3.13 14.50 8.08
N GLY A 298 1.84 14.13 8.11
CA GLY A 298 0.72 15.07 8.07
C GLY A 298 0.28 15.48 6.66
N THR A 299 1.00 15.04 5.61
CA THR A 299 0.58 15.22 4.21
C THR A 299 0.08 13.88 3.66
N PRO A 300 -1.18 13.76 3.24
CA PRO A 300 -1.71 12.52 2.71
C PRO A 300 -1.16 12.23 1.31
N LEU A 301 -0.84 10.96 1.04
CA LEU A 301 -0.61 10.46 -0.32
C LEU A 301 -1.94 10.30 -1.07
N ILE A 302 -2.95 9.77 -0.38
CA ILE A 302 -4.33 9.70 -0.89
C ILE A 302 -5.18 10.67 -0.07
N PRO A 303 -5.42 11.90 -0.56
CA PRO A 303 -6.15 12.91 0.20
C PRO A 303 -7.64 12.59 0.27
N ASN A 304 -8.28 12.93 1.38
CA ASN A 304 -9.73 13.07 1.44
C ASN A 304 -10.19 14.29 0.61
N SER A 305 -11.44 14.29 0.14
CA SER A 305 -12.04 15.55 -0.31
C SER A 305 -12.13 16.57 0.85
N GLY A 306 -12.01 17.85 0.51
CA GLY A 306 -12.25 18.97 1.43
C GLY A 306 -13.74 19.27 1.61
N ASP A 307 -14.59 18.81 0.70
CA ASP A 307 -16.01 19.18 0.64
C ASP A 307 -16.88 18.14 1.36
N GLU A 308 -17.62 18.57 2.39
CA GLU A 308 -18.51 17.68 3.15
C GLU A 308 -19.61 17.13 2.24
N GLY A 309 -19.72 15.80 2.21
CA GLY A 309 -20.71 15.08 1.40
C GLY A 309 -20.13 14.39 0.18
N ASP A 310 -18.90 14.75 -0.23
CA ASP A 310 -18.16 13.97 -1.22
C ASP A 310 -17.94 12.54 -0.72
N TYR A 311 -17.88 11.61 -1.68
CA TYR A 311 -17.80 10.19 -1.39
C TYR A 311 -16.59 9.85 -0.50
N ASP A 312 -15.46 10.55 -0.66
CA ASP A 312 -14.21 10.30 0.08
C ASP A 312 -13.83 11.38 1.12
N TRP A 313 -14.79 12.18 1.56
CA TRP A 313 -14.60 13.21 2.59
C TRP A 313 -14.16 12.64 3.96
N GLY A 314 -14.69 11.47 4.32
CA GLY A 314 -14.58 10.89 5.67
C GLY A 314 -13.25 10.16 5.92
N CYS A 315 -13.29 8.84 5.82
CA CYS A 315 -12.16 7.97 6.17
C CYS A 315 -11.71 7.18 4.96
N VAL A 316 -10.46 7.37 4.55
CA VAL A 316 -9.80 6.68 3.43
C VAL A 316 -8.82 5.64 3.98
N TYR A 317 -9.04 4.38 3.62
CA TYR A 317 -8.21 3.24 4.01
C TYR A 317 -7.67 2.56 2.75
N PRO A 318 -6.35 2.65 2.49
CA PRO A 318 -5.72 1.90 1.42
C PRO A 318 -5.97 0.39 1.53
N SER A 319 -6.12 -0.26 0.38
CA SER A 319 -6.20 -1.72 0.27
C SER A 319 -4.83 -2.37 0.51
N ALA A 320 -4.81 -3.67 0.75
CA ALA A 320 -3.60 -4.38 1.18
C ALA A 320 -2.42 -4.27 0.20
N TYR A 321 -2.68 -4.38 -1.11
CA TYR A 321 -1.65 -4.40 -2.14
C TYR A 321 -2.03 -3.51 -3.33
N PRO A 322 -1.09 -2.68 -3.83
CA PRO A 322 -1.22 -2.06 -5.14
C PRO A 322 -1.23 -3.09 -6.26
N VAL A 323 -1.80 -2.72 -7.41
CA VAL A 323 -1.61 -3.47 -8.66
C VAL A 323 -0.64 -2.69 -9.55
N PHE A 324 0.50 -3.29 -9.83
CA PHE A 324 1.56 -2.70 -10.65
C PHE A 324 1.35 -3.09 -12.12
N LEU A 325 0.97 -2.14 -12.95
CA LEU A 325 0.89 -2.29 -14.41
C LEU A 325 2.13 -1.65 -15.06
N GLU A 326 2.23 -1.75 -16.38
CA GLU A 326 3.36 -1.20 -17.15
C GLU A 326 3.44 0.33 -17.00
N ASP A 327 2.32 1.02 -17.22
CA ASP A 327 2.26 2.49 -17.26
C ASP A 327 1.70 3.14 -15.98
N GLU A 328 1.18 2.34 -15.05
CA GLU A 328 0.55 2.85 -13.83
C GLU A 328 0.63 1.87 -12.65
N ILE A 329 0.51 2.42 -11.45
CA ILE A 329 0.27 1.70 -10.22
C ILE A 329 -1.14 2.06 -9.77
N ARG A 330 -1.99 1.04 -9.60
CA ARG A 330 -3.34 1.22 -9.07
C ARG A 330 -3.34 1.04 -7.57
N LEU A 331 -3.78 2.09 -6.88
CA LEU A 331 -3.99 2.16 -5.45
C LEU A 331 -5.49 2.09 -5.19
N TYR A 332 -5.96 0.91 -4.80
CA TYR A 332 -7.33 0.75 -4.34
C TYR A 332 -7.45 1.21 -2.89
N TYR A 333 -8.58 1.81 -2.55
CA TYR A 333 -8.86 2.21 -1.18
C TYR A 333 -10.34 2.00 -0.87
N GLY A 334 -10.60 1.45 0.30
CA GLY A 334 -11.91 1.49 0.90
C GLY A 334 -12.11 2.84 1.56
N LEU A 335 -13.34 3.26 1.69
CA LEU A 335 -13.65 4.43 2.48
C LEU A 335 -14.99 4.32 3.17
N HIS A 336 -15.24 5.26 4.08
CA HIS A 336 -16.58 5.56 4.53
C HIS A 336 -16.77 7.05 4.78
N THR A 337 -17.98 7.56 4.53
CA THR A 337 -18.35 8.95 4.86
C THR A 337 -18.61 9.12 6.37
N SER A 338 -18.82 10.35 6.86
CA SER A 338 -19.34 10.57 8.24
C SER A 338 -20.61 9.77 8.54
N TRP A 339 -21.37 9.40 7.52
CA TRP A 339 -22.59 8.61 7.62
C TRP A 339 -22.39 7.11 7.47
N ARG A 340 -21.12 6.68 7.43
CA ARG A 340 -20.68 5.29 7.42
C ARG A 340 -21.28 4.48 6.25
N ASN A 341 -21.49 5.16 5.11
CA ASN A 341 -21.65 4.50 3.81
C ASN A 341 -20.24 4.20 3.30
N GLY A 342 -19.92 2.93 3.05
CA GLY A 342 -18.61 2.61 2.49
C GLY A 342 -18.63 2.22 1.03
N PHE A 343 -17.47 2.41 0.41
CA PHE A 343 -17.24 2.21 -1.01
C PHE A 343 -15.84 1.65 -1.26
N LEU A 344 -15.67 0.96 -2.38
CA LEU A 344 -14.37 0.73 -3.00
C LEU A 344 -14.10 1.84 -4.02
N CYS A 345 -12.93 2.43 -3.94
CA CYS A 345 -12.44 3.44 -4.87
C CYS A 345 -11.04 3.06 -5.36
N MET A 346 -10.60 3.73 -6.41
CA MET A 346 -9.27 3.55 -6.98
C MET A 346 -8.65 4.90 -7.34
N ALA A 347 -7.35 4.99 -7.14
CA ALA A 347 -6.54 6.06 -7.67
C ALA A 347 -5.29 5.49 -8.36
N THR A 348 -4.75 6.23 -9.31
CA THR A 348 -3.56 5.84 -10.07
C THR A 348 -2.37 6.66 -9.62
N LEU A 349 -1.19 6.08 -9.82
CA LEU A 349 0.10 6.69 -9.59
C LEU A 349 1.02 6.24 -10.72
N ARG A 350 1.89 7.10 -11.24
CA ARG A 350 2.91 6.66 -12.19
C ARG A 350 3.83 5.57 -11.58
N PRO A 351 4.46 4.70 -12.37
CA PRO A 351 5.45 3.77 -11.86
C PRO A 351 6.58 4.51 -11.12
N ASP A 352 6.94 4.00 -9.93
CA ASP A 352 7.87 4.60 -8.95
C ASP A 352 7.45 5.94 -8.33
N GLY A 353 6.28 6.46 -8.67
CA GLY A 353 5.85 7.82 -8.31
C GLY A 353 5.56 8.07 -6.83
N PHE A 354 5.89 7.18 -5.89
CA PHE A 354 5.46 7.33 -4.49
C PHE A 354 5.98 8.61 -3.85
N ALA A 355 7.28 8.86 -3.98
CA ALA A 355 7.93 10.08 -3.53
C ALA A 355 9.24 10.31 -4.30
N GLY A 356 9.59 11.58 -4.51
CA GLY A 356 10.77 11.98 -5.26
C GLY A 356 11.27 13.36 -4.83
N TYR A 357 12.46 13.73 -5.27
CA TYR A 357 13.05 15.03 -4.96
C TYR A 357 12.62 16.10 -5.96
N ARG A 358 12.20 17.25 -5.45
CA ARG A 358 11.81 18.45 -6.22
C ARG A 358 12.58 19.68 -5.74
N PRO A 359 12.83 20.71 -6.58
CA PRO A 359 13.47 21.93 -6.13
C PRO A 359 12.72 22.61 -4.99
N SER A 360 13.41 22.93 -3.90
CA SER A 360 12.87 23.73 -2.79
C SER A 360 12.66 25.20 -3.19
N ASN A 361 13.49 25.70 -4.11
CA ASN A 361 13.36 26.99 -4.75
C ASN A 361 13.45 26.79 -6.26
N THR A 362 12.35 27.01 -6.97
CA THR A 362 12.22 26.82 -8.42
C THR A 362 13.11 27.75 -9.25
N LYS A 363 13.66 28.82 -8.65
CA LYS A 363 14.57 29.75 -9.36
C LYS A 363 16.02 29.26 -9.45
N LYS A 364 16.35 28.13 -8.83
CA LYS A 364 17.70 27.57 -8.79
C LYS A 364 17.65 26.08 -9.16
N PRO A 365 18.69 25.55 -9.82
CA PRO A 365 18.79 24.10 -10.00
C PRO A 365 18.85 23.40 -8.64
N ALA A 366 18.39 22.16 -8.62
CA ALA A 366 18.46 21.26 -7.49
C ALA A 366 19.38 20.09 -7.81
N LEU A 367 20.07 19.58 -6.79
CA LEU A 367 20.99 18.46 -6.90
C LEU A 367 20.61 17.36 -5.92
N VAL A 368 20.67 16.12 -6.38
CA VAL A 368 20.68 14.92 -5.55
C VAL A 368 21.88 14.09 -5.95
N THR A 369 22.76 13.77 -4.99
CA THR A 369 23.92 12.91 -5.19
C THR A 369 23.71 11.60 -4.44
N THR A 370 23.93 10.46 -5.10
CA THR A 370 23.79 9.15 -4.48
C THR A 370 24.98 8.81 -3.59
N THR A 371 24.80 7.84 -2.70
CA THR A 371 25.94 7.13 -2.11
C THR A 371 26.73 6.40 -3.21
N PRO A 372 28.03 6.10 -2.98
CA PRO A 372 28.83 5.32 -3.92
C PRO A 372 28.18 3.96 -4.20
N ALA A 373 28.04 3.63 -5.47
CA ALA A 373 27.51 2.34 -5.92
C ALA A 373 28.39 1.77 -7.04
N TYR A 374 28.43 0.44 -7.13
CA TYR A 374 29.04 -0.24 -8.26
C TYR A 374 28.23 0.07 -9.52
N TYR A 375 28.91 0.44 -10.60
CA TYR A 375 28.30 0.66 -11.90
C TYR A 375 28.52 -0.58 -12.79
N PRO A 376 27.48 -1.39 -13.05
CA PRO A 376 27.63 -2.65 -13.77
C PRO A 376 27.79 -2.49 -15.30
N GLN A 377 28.12 -1.29 -15.78
CA GLN A 377 28.25 -0.98 -17.22
C GLN A 377 26.97 -1.29 -18.03
N THR A 378 25.81 -1.16 -17.38
CA THR A 378 24.50 -1.32 -18.01
C THR A 378 23.83 0.04 -18.22
N PRO A 379 22.88 0.15 -19.17
CA PRO A 379 22.13 1.40 -19.38
C PRO A 379 21.54 1.93 -18.07
N LEU A 380 21.90 3.17 -17.72
CA LEU A 380 21.27 3.89 -16.61
C LEU A 380 19.85 4.26 -17.04
N ARG A 381 18.86 3.96 -16.21
CA ARG A 381 17.47 4.35 -16.45
C ARG A 381 16.93 5.23 -15.34
N VAL A 382 16.03 6.15 -15.68
CA VAL A 382 15.45 7.12 -14.72
C VAL A 382 13.94 7.24 -14.88
N SER A 383 13.29 7.52 -13.75
CA SER A 383 11.88 7.89 -13.66
C SER A 383 11.78 9.29 -13.08
N ALA A 384 11.27 10.24 -13.87
CA ALA A 384 11.14 11.63 -13.48
C ALA A 384 9.93 12.29 -14.14
N ASP A 385 9.31 13.24 -13.44
CA ASP A 385 8.32 14.15 -14.00
C ASP A 385 9.02 15.46 -14.33
N VAL A 386 8.92 15.95 -15.56
CA VAL A 386 9.57 17.19 -16.00
C VAL A 386 8.49 18.13 -16.52
N ALA A 387 8.33 19.28 -15.86
CA ALA A 387 7.36 20.29 -16.29
C ALA A 387 7.85 21.04 -17.53
N ASP A 388 6.97 21.81 -18.16
CA ASP A 388 7.29 22.65 -19.32
C ASP A 388 8.45 23.62 -18.99
N GLY A 389 9.52 23.58 -19.79
CA GLY A 389 10.74 24.36 -19.56
C GLY A 389 11.68 23.78 -18.49
N GLY A 390 11.28 22.70 -17.83
CA GLY A 390 12.11 21.93 -16.91
C GLY A 390 13.14 21.06 -17.62
N ARG A 391 14.09 20.54 -16.84
CA ARG A 391 15.11 19.61 -17.32
C ARG A 391 15.68 18.76 -16.20
N LEU A 392 16.16 17.57 -16.56
CA LEU A 392 16.99 16.70 -15.73
C LEU A 392 18.28 16.35 -16.50
N VAL A 393 19.43 16.52 -15.85
CA VAL A 393 20.75 16.08 -16.33
C VAL A 393 21.31 15.12 -15.30
N VAL A 394 21.85 13.99 -15.76
CA VAL A 394 22.50 13.00 -14.90
C VAL A 394 23.99 13.01 -15.15
N ARG A 395 24.77 13.02 -14.08
CA ARG A 395 26.24 12.92 -14.12
C ARG A 395 26.70 11.68 -13.39
N VAL A 396 27.70 11.02 -13.93
CA VAL A 396 28.49 10.01 -13.21
C VAL A 396 29.72 10.71 -12.64
N LEU A 397 29.89 10.62 -11.33
CA LEU A 397 31.04 11.20 -10.63
C LEU A 397 32.01 10.09 -10.21
N GLY A 398 33.31 10.38 -10.31
CA GLY A 398 34.39 9.49 -9.89
C GLY A 398 34.54 9.37 -8.37
N SER A 399 35.63 8.72 -7.94
CA SER A 399 35.96 8.50 -6.52
C SER A 399 36.26 9.81 -5.79
N GLU A 400 36.82 10.81 -6.49
CA GLU A 400 36.96 12.18 -6.00
C GLU A 400 35.66 12.95 -6.28
N GLN A 401 34.99 13.47 -5.24
CA GLN A 401 33.59 13.96 -5.22
C GLN A 401 33.21 15.11 -6.20
N GLN A 402 34.03 15.45 -7.19
CA GLN A 402 33.76 16.49 -8.20
C GLN A 402 34.22 16.12 -9.63
N GLU A 403 34.91 14.99 -9.81
CA GLU A 403 35.31 14.54 -11.14
C GLU A 403 34.09 14.02 -11.91
N VAL A 404 33.67 14.72 -12.96
CA VAL A 404 32.57 14.29 -13.83
C VAL A 404 33.13 13.36 -14.90
N LEU A 405 32.81 12.06 -14.79
CA LEU A 405 33.23 11.03 -15.73
C LEU A 405 32.31 10.97 -16.96
N ALA A 406 31.02 11.20 -16.76
CA ALA A 406 30.03 11.25 -17.84
C ALA A 406 28.91 12.24 -17.51
N GLU A 407 28.34 12.88 -18.53
CA GLU A 407 27.18 13.78 -18.42
C GLU A 407 26.15 13.44 -19.50
N SER A 408 24.88 13.41 -19.10
CA SER A 408 23.79 13.08 -20.01
C SER A 408 23.38 14.24 -20.93
N GLU A 409 22.71 13.89 -22.02
CA GLU A 409 21.79 14.82 -22.66
C GLU A 409 20.69 15.24 -21.68
N PRO A 410 20.17 16.48 -21.72
CA PRO A 410 19.06 16.88 -20.87
C PRO A 410 17.78 16.11 -21.22
N LEU A 411 17.15 15.50 -20.22
CA LEU A 411 15.79 15.00 -20.32
C LEU A 411 14.83 16.18 -20.06
N THR A 412 14.01 16.52 -21.06
CA THR A 412 13.11 17.69 -21.03
C THR A 412 11.62 17.31 -20.99
N THR A 413 11.31 16.02 -20.87
CA THR A 413 9.94 15.49 -20.80
C THR A 413 9.83 14.50 -19.66
N THR A 414 8.60 14.29 -19.17
CA THR A 414 8.30 13.23 -18.21
C THR A 414 8.66 11.87 -18.79
N VAL A 415 9.36 11.07 -18.00
CA VAL A 415 9.84 9.75 -18.40
C VAL A 415 9.58 8.70 -17.32
N THR A 416 9.28 7.48 -17.76
CA THR A 416 9.17 6.30 -16.91
C THR A 416 10.17 5.27 -17.38
N ASP A 417 11.10 4.91 -16.49
CA ASP A 417 12.14 3.93 -16.75
C ASP A 417 12.95 4.14 -18.06
N ALA A 418 13.14 5.41 -18.44
CA ALA A 418 13.79 5.75 -19.69
C ALA A 418 15.31 5.64 -19.59
N VAL A 419 15.93 5.11 -20.65
CA VAL A 419 17.38 5.05 -20.79
C VAL A 419 17.95 6.46 -20.90
N VAL A 420 18.91 6.78 -20.05
CA VAL A 420 19.69 8.02 -20.11
C VAL A 420 20.65 7.95 -21.30
N ARG A 421 20.63 8.98 -22.15
CA ARG A 421 21.59 9.15 -23.25
C ARG A 421 22.74 10.01 -22.80
N TRP A 422 23.97 9.58 -23.07
CA TRP A 422 25.18 10.31 -22.72
C TRP A 422 25.56 11.26 -23.86
N ARG A 423 26.20 12.39 -23.55
CA ARG A 423 26.71 13.31 -24.59
C ARG A 423 27.86 12.73 -25.38
N ASP A 424 28.59 11.81 -24.77
CA ASP A 424 29.67 11.02 -25.35
C ASP A 424 29.38 9.55 -25.02
N ASP A 425 29.10 8.76 -26.07
CA ASP A 425 28.75 7.34 -25.95
C ASP A 425 29.92 6.49 -25.39
N THR A 426 31.14 7.02 -25.40
CA THR A 426 32.33 6.36 -24.85
C THR A 426 32.66 6.81 -23.42
N ALA A 427 31.91 7.77 -22.86
CA ALA A 427 32.20 8.36 -21.54
C ALA A 427 32.19 7.33 -20.39
N LEU A 428 31.46 6.24 -20.57
CA LEU A 428 31.38 5.16 -19.58
C LEU A 428 32.41 4.04 -19.79
N ASP A 429 33.03 3.96 -20.96
CA ASP A 429 33.98 2.88 -21.32
C ASP A 429 35.20 2.86 -20.40
N ALA A 430 35.62 4.04 -19.93
CA ALA A 430 36.75 4.23 -19.03
C ALA A 430 36.37 4.16 -17.54
N VAL A 431 35.07 4.04 -17.20
CA VAL A 431 34.60 3.93 -15.82
C VAL A 431 34.98 2.54 -15.29
N THR A 432 36.22 2.45 -14.81
CA THR A 432 36.82 1.29 -14.14
C THR A 432 36.66 1.37 -12.62
N ALA A 433 36.09 2.47 -12.12
CA ALA A 433 35.94 2.73 -10.70
C ALA A 433 35.10 1.63 -10.02
N GLU A 434 35.62 1.07 -8.93
CA GLU A 434 34.92 0.10 -8.10
C GLU A 434 33.61 0.67 -7.53
N SER A 435 33.52 2.01 -7.44
CA SER A 435 32.29 2.72 -7.10
C SER A 435 32.23 4.11 -7.75
N VAL A 436 31.04 4.49 -8.22
CA VAL A 436 30.73 5.83 -8.74
C VAL A 436 29.58 6.44 -7.95
N ARG A 437 29.40 7.75 -8.07
CA ARG A 437 28.17 8.42 -7.62
C ARG A 437 27.36 8.87 -8.82
N LEU A 438 26.05 8.84 -8.70
CA LEU A 438 25.17 9.51 -9.64
C LEU A 438 24.77 10.87 -9.05
N GLN A 439 24.87 11.92 -9.85
CA GLN A 439 24.34 13.22 -9.50
C GLN A 439 23.23 13.60 -10.48
N PHE A 440 22.05 13.85 -9.93
CA PHE A 440 20.89 14.32 -10.66
C PHE A 440 20.79 15.84 -10.47
N GLU A 441 21.03 16.61 -11.54
CA GLU A 441 20.77 18.05 -11.58
C GLU A 441 19.45 18.31 -12.29
N PHE A 442 18.53 19.01 -11.64
CA PHE A 442 17.20 19.23 -12.19
C PHE A 442 16.62 20.62 -11.90
N HIS A 443 15.77 21.07 -12.80
CA HIS A 443 15.00 22.32 -12.74
C HIS A 443 13.55 22.02 -13.12
N ASP A 444 12.58 22.52 -12.35
CA ASP A 444 11.14 22.28 -12.54
C ASP A 444 10.81 20.81 -12.86
N ALA A 445 11.47 19.89 -12.15
CA ALA A 445 11.28 18.45 -12.30
C ALA A 445 11.27 17.75 -10.94
N THR A 446 10.71 16.55 -10.91
CA THR A 446 10.71 15.65 -9.75
C THR A 446 11.39 14.34 -10.15
N VAL A 447 12.44 13.95 -9.44
CA VAL A 447 13.17 12.69 -9.72
C VAL A 447 12.76 11.64 -8.68
N TYR A 448 12.29 10.49 -9.16
CA TYR A 448 11.69 9.45 -8.30
C TYR A 448 12.61 8.25 -8.09
N SER A 449 13.18 7.72 -9.17
CA SER A 449 13.97 6.50 -9.12
C SER A 449 15.01 6.44 -10.23
N PHE A 450 15.98 5.55 -10.04
CA PHE A 450 16.90 5.14 -11.09
C PHE A 450 17.12 3.63 -11.04
N SER A 451 17.70 3.06 -12.09
CA SER A 451 18.19 1.68 -12.07
C SER A 451 19.47 1.53 -12.87
N LEU A 452 20.31 0.61 -12.40
CA LEU A 452 21.59 0.24 -12.99
C LEU A 452 21.45 -1.19 -13.52
N GLY A 453 20.72 -1.37 -14.63
CA GLY A 453 20.48 -2.71 -15.19
C GLY A 453 19.28 -2.80 -16.11
N SER A 454 19.16 -3.93 -16.84
CA SER A 454 17.90 -4.32 -17.44
C SER A 454 16.91 -4.70 -16.34
N ALA A 455 15.76 -4.02 -16.32
CA ALA A 455 14.63 -4.30 -15.44
C ALA A 455 14.09 -5.72 -15.63
#